data_AF-A0A0K0GBA7-F1
#
_entry.id   AF-A0A0K0GBA7-F1
#
_cell.length_a   1.000
_cell.length_b   1.000
_cell.length_c   1.000
_cell.angle_alpha   90.00
_cell.angle_beta   90.00
_cell.angle_gamma   90.00
#
_symmetry.space_group_name_H-M   'P 1'
#
loop_
_entity.id
_entity.type
_entity.pdbx_description
1 polymer ?
#
loop_
_entity_poly.entity_id
_entity_poly.type
_entity_poly.pdbx_seq_one_letter_code
_entity_poly.pdbx_strand_id
1 'polypeptide(L)'
;MSDKKQQVSRRQFLNYTLTGVGGFMAAGLLVSPLRMAIDPVLKESTSGDLVNVGISVDDITSEPQRVDWTITQVDGWYESEPSRSAWVYKDDNGDIVALSPICTHLGCVVSWEGSEQYPNQFYCPCHDGRYEKDGTNIPGTPPTAPLAIYEQEIRDGILFLGNTISRKGA
;
A
#
# COMPACT_ATOMS: atom_id res chain seq x y z
N MET A 1 -45.15 29.27 50.01
CA MET A 1 -43.90 29.03 50.74
C MET A 1 -43.54 27.56 50.63
N SER A 2 -42.47 27.25 49.91
CA SER A 2 -41.45 26.25 50.28
C SER A 2 -40.72 25.85 49.00
N ASP A 3 -39.80 26.72 48.57
CA ASP A 3 -38.62 26.26 47.83
C ASP A 3 -37.95 25.17 48.68
N LYS A 4 -38.23 23.90 48.38
CA LYS A 4 -37.45 22.80 48.93
C LYS A 4 -36.07 22.91 48.29
N LYS A 5 -35.19 23.72 48.90
CA LYS A 5 -33.75 23.70 48.63
C LYS A 5 -33.32 22.25 48.77
N GLN A 6 -33.00 21.62 47.65
CA GLN A 6 -32.46 20.27 47.61
C GLN A 6 -31.08 20.33 48.26
N GLN A 7 -31.03 20.16 49.58
CA GLN A 7 -29.78 20.20 50.31
C GLN A 7 -29.05 18.89 50.06
N VAL A 8 -27.93 18.99 49.34
CA VAL A 8 -27.02 17.87 49.08
C VAL A 8 -26.59 17.28 50.42
N SER A 9 -26.81 16.00 50.65
CA SER A 9 -26.35 15.35 51.89
C SER A 9 -24.82 15.37 51.96
N ARG A 10 -24.24 15.36 53.16
CA ARG A 10 -22.76 15.32 53.33
C ARG A 10 -22.12 14.16 52.55
N ARG A 11 -22.79 13.01 52.52
CA ARG A 11 -22.34 11.84 51.76
C ARG A 11 -22.39 12.08 50.25
N GLN A 12 -23.44 12.71 49.74
CA GLN A 12 -23.55 13.07 48.32
C GLN A 12 -22.50 14.12 47.94
N PHE A 13 -22.31 15.15 48.78
CA PHE A 13 -21.27 16.14 48.56
C PHE A 13 -19.89 15.49 48.47
N LEU A 14 -19.52 14.67 49.47
CA LEU A 14 -18.24 13.97 49.49
C LEU A 14 -18.08 13.04 48.29
N ASN A 15 -19.10 12.25 47.95
CA ASN A 15 -19.06 11.37 46.79
C ASN A 15 -18.83 12.15 45.48
N TYR A 16 -19.56 13.24 45.25
CA TYR A 16 -19.41 14.06 44.04
C TYR A 16 -18.05 14.74 43.97
N THR A 17 -17.54 15.29 45.08
CA THR A 17 -16.21 15.89 45.08
C THR A 17 -15.12 14.85 44.84
N LEU A 18 -15.23 13.66 45.46
CA LEU A 18 -14.22 12.62 45.33
C LEU A 18 -14.24 11.99 43.92
N THR A 19 -15.42 11.71 43.37
CA THR A 19 -15.55 11.20 41.99
C THR A 19 -15.24 12.25 40.94
N GLY A 20 -15.61 13.52 41.16
CA GLY A 20 -15.29 14.61 40.23
C GLY A 20 -13.79 14.88 40.14
N VAL A 21 -13.12 15.04 41.28
CA VAL A 21 -11.66 15.26 41.33
C VAL A 21 -10.91 14.01 40.85
N GLY A 22 -11.30 12.83 41.35
CA GLY A 22 -10.69 11.56 40.93
C GLY A 22 -10.88 11.28 39.44
N GLY A 23 -12.07 11.56 38.90
CA GLY A 23 -12.37 11.44 37.47
C GLY A 23 -11.55 12.40 36.61
N PHE A 24 -11.37 13.65 37.05
CA PHE A 24 -10.52 14.62 36.34
C PHE A 24 -9.06 14.18 36.29
N MET A 25 -8.50 13.73 37.42
CA MET A 25 -7.12 13.23 37.47
C MET A 25 -6.94 11.97 36.62
N ALA A 26 -7.89 11.03 36.69
CA ALA A 26 -7.86 9.82 35.86
C ALA A 26 -7.96 10.16 34.37
N ALA A 27 -8.84 11.08 33.99
CA ALA A 27 -8.96 11.54 32.61
C ALA A 27 -7.64 12.14 32.11
N GLY A 28 -7.00 13.02 32.88
CA GLY A 28 -5.71 13.63 32.52
C GLY A 28 -4.60 12.62 32.26
N LEU A 29 -4.55 11.53 33.03
CA LEU A 29 -3.59 10.44 32.82
C LEU A 29 -3.91 9.58 31.59
N LEU A 30 -5.19 9.43 31.25
CA LEU A 30 -5.64 8.59 30.15
C LEU A 30 -5.65 9.31 28.79
N VAL A 31 -5.70 10.64 28.75
CA VAL A 31 -5.73 11.40 27.49
C VAL A 31 -4.54 11.06 26.59
N SER A 32 -3.31 11.02 27.12
CA SER A 32 -2.10 10.76 26.33
C SER A 32 -2.06 9.35 25.71
N PRO A 33 -2.24 8.24 26.45
CA PRO A 33 -2.25 6.91 25.85
C PRO A 33 -3.45 6.71 24.90
N LEU A 34 -4.62 7.28 25.22
CA LEU A 34 -5.78 7.24 24.31
C LEU A 34 -5.48 7.97 23.01
N ARG A 35 -4.88 9.16 23.07
CA ARG A 35 -4.49 9.90 21.88
C ARG A 35 -3.47 9.11 21.08
N MET A 36 -2.42 8.56 21.71
CA MET A 36 -1.41 7.76 21.01
C MET A 36 -2.01 6.53 20.30
N ALA A 37 -3.06 5.93 20.88
CA ALA A 37 -3.75 4.79 20.27
C ALA A 37 -4.67 5.21 19.10
N ILE A 38 -5.26 6.40 19.15
CA ILE A 38 -6.27 6.87 18.18
C ILE A 38 -5.66 7.70 17.04
N ASP A 39 -4.62 8.49 17.32
CA ASP A 39 -4.02 9.43 16.35
C ASP A 39 -3.62 8.78 15.03
N PRO A 40 -3.04 7.56 14.98
CA PRO A 40 -2.68 6.91 13.72
C PRO A 40 -3.89 6.54 12.85
N VAL A 41 -5.02 6.21 13.49
CA VAL A 41 -6.26 5.86 12.79
C VAL A 41 -6.93 7.09 12.18
N LEU A 42 -6.66 8.28 12.73
CA LEU A 42 -7.22 9.54 12.25
C LEU A 42 -6.37 10.21 11.14
N LYS A 43 -5.14 9.75 10.91
CA LYS A 43 -4.29 10.26 9.83
C LYS A 43 -4.70 9.61 8.51
N GLU A 44 -4.74 10.41 7.44
CA GLU A 44 -4.96 9.89 6.09
C GLU A 44 -3.82 8.95 5.72
N SER A 45 -4.15 7.73 5.29
CA SER A 45 -3.17 6.81 4.72
C SER A 45 -2.84 7.23 3.30
N THR A 46 -1.55 7.38 2.97
CA THR A 46 -0.99 7.57 1.60
C THR A 46 -1.14 6.31 0.74
N SER A 47 -2.23 5.56 0.91
CA SER A 47 -2.52 4.33 0.18
C SER A 47 -3.36 4.70 -1.04
N GLY A 48 -2.70 5.05 -2.15
CA GLY A 48 -3.38 5.36 -3.42
C GLY A 48 -2.87 6.58 -4.17
N ASP A 49 -1.89 7.31 -3.63
CA ASP A 49 -1.32 8.44 -4.36
C ASP A 49 -0.45 7.92 -5.52
N LEU A 50 -0.80 8.34 -6.73
CA LEU A 50 -0.02 8.10 -7.94
C LEU A 50 1.34 8.76 -7.78
N VAL A 51 2.40 7.93 -7.71
CA VAL A 51 3.78 8.37 -7.47
C VAL A 51 4.51 8.52 -8.78
N ASN A 52 5.31 9.57 -8.90
CA ASN A 52 6.20 9.77 -10.05
C ASN A 52 7.31 8.72 -10.04
N VAL A 53 7.40 7.93 -11.11
CA VAL A 53 8.35 6.80 -11.22
C VAL A 53 9.65 7.22 -11.93
N GLY A 54 9.77 8.48 -12.31
CA GLY A 54 11.01 9.07 -12.84
C GLY A 54 11.33 8.71 -14.29
N ILE A 55 10.39 8.09 -15.01
CA ILE A 55 10.53 7.76 -16.43
C ILE A 55 9.57 8.61 -17.29
N SER A 56 10.10 9.19 -18.35
CA SER A 56 9.28 9.86 -19.37
C SER A 56 8.69 8.84 -20.33
N VAL A 57 7.47 9.10 -20.81
CA VAL A 57 6.79 8.24 -21.78
C VAL A 57 7.62 8.05 -23.07
N ASP A 58 8.45 9.03 -23.43
CA ASP A 58 9.28 8.98 -24.63
C ASP A 58 10.44 7.98 -24.51
N ASP A 59 10.94 7.74 -23.30
CA ASP A 59 12.06 6.83 -23.04
C ASP A 59 11.62 5.35 -22.95
N ILE A 60 10.31 5.09 -22.83
CA ILE A 60 9.76 3.73 -22.73
C ILE A 60 9.84 3.04 -24.09
N THR A 61 10.50 1.89 -24.12
CA THR A 61 10.68 1.04 -25.31
C THR A 61 9.64 -0.10 -25.38
N SER A 62 9.69 -0.88 -26.45
CA SER A 62 8.87 -2.09 -26.63
C SER A 62 9.35 -3.29 -25.81
N GLU A 63 10.56 -3.21 -25.23
CA GLU A 63 11.12 -4.25 -24.37
C GLU A 63 10.87 -3.93 -22.90
N PRO A 64 10.49 -4.92 -22.06
CA PRO A 64 10.32 -4.74 -20.63
C PRO A 64 11.57 -4.17 -19.94
N GLN A 65 11.44 -2.97 -19.39
CA GLN A 65 12.47 -2.30 -18.60
C GLN A 65 12.06 -2.26 -17.13
N ARG A 66 12.99 -2.58 -16.24
CA ARG A 66 12.74 -2.49 -14.79
C ARG A 66 12.95 -1.05 -14.35
N VAL A 67 11.94 -0.49 -13.70
CA VAL A 67 12.02 0.83 -13.05
C VAL A 67 11.82 0.64 -11.55
N ASP A 68 12.78 1.16 -10.78
CA ASP A 68 12.74 1.15 -9.32
C ASP A 68 12.53 2.60 -8.82
N TRP A 69 11.65 2.78 -7.83
CA TRP A 69 11.41 4.08 -7.20
C TRP A 69 11.20 3.91 -5.70
N THR A 70 11.36 5.00 -4.95
CA THR A 70 11.17 5.01 -3.50
C THR A 70 9.85 5.69 -3.16
N ILE A 71 9.08 5.09 -2.26
CA ILE A 71 7.89 5.74 -1.69
C ILE A 71 8.13 6.05 -0.22
N THR A 72 7.62 7.17 0.26
CA THR A 72 7.53 7.42 1.70
C THR A 72 6.26 6.74 2.22
N GLN A 73 6.44 5.70 3.03
CA GLN A 73 5.35 4.96 3.63
C GLN A 73 5.31 5.23 5.14
N VAL A 74 4.18 5.73 5.61
CA VAL A 74 3.90 5.95 7.04
C VAL A 74 2.98 4.84 7.53
N ASP A 75 3.50 3.96 8.39
CA ASP A 75 2.73 2.92 9.08
C ASP A 75 2.61 3.27 10.57
N GLY A 76 1.45 3.82 10.92
CA GLY A 76 1.14 4.25 12.27
C GLY A 76 2.01 5.41 12.77
N TRP A 77 3.07 5.08 13.50
CA TRP A 77 4.06 6.03 14.04
C TRP A 77 5.44 5.88 13.39
N TYR A 78 5.58 4.96 12.44
CA TYR A 78 6.85 4.63 11.80
C TYR A 78 6.84 5.13 10.36
N GLU A 79 7.89 5.87 9.99
CA GLU A 79 8.14 6.29 8.62
C GLU A 79 9.23 5.42 8.01
N SER A 80 8.99 4.94 6.80
CA SER A 80 9.91 4.10 6.05
C SER A 80 9.94 4.50 4.59
N GLU A 81 11.06 4.21 3.93
CA GLU A 81 11.26 4.50 2.51
C GLU A 81 11.50 3.21 1.72
N PRO A 82 10.49 2.32 1.60
CA PRO A 82 10.67 1.10 0.83
C PRO A 82 10.83 1.40 -0.66
N SER A 83 11.75 0.68 -1.30
CA SER A 83 11.86 0.66 -2.75
C SER A 83 10.77 -0.23 -3.36
N ARG A 84 10.09 0.30 -4.36
CA ARG A 84 9.16 -0.43 -5.23
C ARG A 84 9.76 -0.57 -6.62
N SER A 85 9.25 -1.54 -7.35
CA SER A 85 9.70 -1.81 -8.70
C SER A 85 8.55 -2.24 -9.60
N ALA A 86 8.71 -1.95 -10.89
CA ALA A 86 7.77 -2.29 -11.96
C ALA A 86 8.54 -2.66 -13.22
N TRP A 87 7.97 -3.56 -14.02
CA TRP A 87 8.37 -3.76 -15.40
C TRP A 87 7.49 -2.88 -16.29
N VAL A 88 8.09 -1.96 -17.03
CA VAL A 88 7.40 -0.99 -17.88
C VAL A 88 7.84 -1.17 -19.33
N TYR A 89 6.88 -1.21 -20.26
CA TYR A 89 7.13 -1.23 -21.70
C TYR A 89 5.90 -0.74 -22.48
N LYS A 90 6.06 -0.51 -23.79
CA LYS A 90 4.94 -0.27 -24.73
C LYS A 90 4.54 -1.57 -25.42
N ASP A 91 3.24 -1.86 -25.43
CA ASP A 91 2.68 -2.98 -26.19
C ASP A 91 2.67 -2.69 -27.71
N ASP A 92 2.19 -3.65 -28.49
CA ASP A 92 2.13 -3.53 -29.95
C ASP A 92 1.14 -2.46 -30.43
N ASN A 93 0.21 -2.02 -29.58
CA ASN A 93 -0.73 -0.94 -29.84
C ASN A 93 -0.17 0.44 -29.46
N GLY A 94 1.00 0.47 -28.81
CA GLY A 94 1.61 1.68 -28.27
C GLY A 94 1.14 2.05 -26.87
N ASP A 95 0.33 1.22 -26.23
CA ASP A 95 -0.15 1.40 -24.86
C ASP A 95 0.95 1.02 -23.86
N ILE A 96 1.09 1.82 -22.80
CA ILE A 96 2.05 1.55 -21.72
C ILE A 96 1.50 0.41 -20.86
N VAL A 97 2.34 -0.59 -20.61
CA VAL A 97 2.07 -1.68 -19.69
C VAL A 97 3.05 -1.60 -18.53
N ALA A 98 2.53 -1.46 -17.32
CA ALA A 98 3.29 -1.48 -16.08
C ALA A 98 2.91 -2.71 -15.24
N LEU A 99 3.79 -3.71 -15.19
CA LEU A 99 3.60 -4.96 -14.46
C LEU A 99 4.33 -4.95 -13.11
N SER A 100 3.69 -5.52 -12.09
CA SER A 100 4.34 -5.85 -10.84
C SER A 100 5.36 -6.97 -11.06
N PRO A 101 6.59 -6.84 -10.54
CA PRO A 101 7.60 -7.88 -10.63
C PRO A 101 7.39 -8.96 -9.57
N ILE A 102 6.29 -8.95 -8.83
CA ILE A 102 6.03 -9.89 -7.74
C ILE A 102 5.28 -11.11 -8.29
N CYS A 103 5.91 -12.28 -8.16
CA CYS A 103 5.33 -13.56 -8.56
C CYS A 103 4.09 -13.87 -7.73
N THR A 104 2.98 -14.21 -8.41
CA THR A 104 1.69 -14.53 -7.78
C THR A 104 1.66 -15.87 -7.03
N HIS A 105 2.72 -16.67 -7.14
CA HIS A 105 2.86 -17.91 -6.37
C HIS A 105 3.15 -17.63 -4.88
N LEU A 106 4.34 -17.11 -4.57
CA LEU A 106 4.82 -16.86 -3.19
C LEU A 106 5.56 -15.53 -3.03
N GLY A 107 5.48 -14.62 -4.01
CA GLY A 107 6.01 -13.26 -3.89
C GLY A 107 7.49 -13.06 -4.26
N CYS A 108 8.16 -14.06 -4.86
CA CYS A 108 9.51 -13.85 -5.42
C CYS A 108 9.52 -12.80 -6.53
N VAL A 109 10.64 -12.10 -6.71
CA VAL A 109 10.81 -11.16 -7.83
C VAL A 109 11.01 -11.92 -9.14
N VAL A 110 10.25 -11.55 -10.17
CA VAL A 110 10.37 -12.11 -11.53
C VAL A 110 11.24 -11.22 -12.40
N SER A 111 11.97 -11.84 -13.32
CA SER A 111 12.86 -11.15 -14.25
C SER A 111 12.44 -11.42 -15.69
N TRP A 112 12.40 -10.37 -16.52
CA TRP A 112 12.28 -10.51 -17.97
C TRP A 112 13.51 -11.25 -18.51
N GLU A 113 13.29 -12.28 -19.32
CA GLU A 113 14.35 -13.15 -19.87
C GLU A 113 15.29 -13.72 -18.79
N GLY A 114 14.76 -13.98 -17.59
CA GLY A 114 15.53 -14.50 -16.47
C GLY A 114 16.01 -15.95 -16.61
N SER A 115 15.73 -16.61 -17.75
CA SER A 115 16.16 -17.98 -18.05
C SER A 115 16.48 -18.13 -19.54
N GLU A 116 17.67 -18.64 -19.86
CA GLU A 116 18.09 -18.93 -21.23
C GLU A 116 17.18 -19.94 -21.94
N GLN A 117 16.47 -20.79 -21.18
CA GLN A 117 15.55 -21.79 -21.71
C GLN A 117 14.21 -21.18 -22.14
N TYR A 118 13.86 -20.03 -21.59
CA TYR A 118 12.58 -19.35 -21.79
C TYR A 118 12.80 -17.88 -22.17
N PRO A 119 13.38 -17.61 -23.36
CA PRO A 119 13.53 -16.25 -23.85
C PRO A 119 12.16 -15.60 -24.08
N ASN A 120 12.10 -14.27 -24.03
CA ASN A 120 10.87 -13.47 -24.14
C ASN A 120 9.75 -13.82 -23.13
N GLN A 121 10.11 -14.26 -21.92
CA GLN A 121 9.16 -14.55 -20.84
C GLN A 121 9.63 -13.94 -19.52
N PHE A 122 8.69 -13.66 -18.62
CA PHE A 122 9.04 -13.41 -17.23
C PHE A 122 9.27 -14.74 -16.53
N TYR A 123 10.41 -14.84 -15.86
CA TYR A 123 10.85 -16.04 -15.17
C TYR A 123 11.03 -15.79 -13.68
N CYS A 124 10.50 -16.71 -12.87
CA CYS A 124 10.64 -16.75 -11.42
C CYS A 124 11.56 -17.91 -11.03
N PRO A 125 12.80 -17.67 -10.56
CA PRO A 125 13.79 -18.73 -10.31
C PRO A 125 13.49 -19.60 -9.08
N CYS A 126 12.52 -19.21 -8.24
CA CYS A 126 12.22 -19.94 -7.00
C CYS A 126 11.61 -21.34 -7.25
N HIS A 127 10.75 -21.48 -8.26
CA HIS A 127 10.00 -22.71 -8.56
C HIS A 127 9.68 -22.82 -10.06
N ASP A 128 10.47 -22.19 -10.92
CA ASP A 128 10.28 -22.16 -12.38
C ASP A 128 8.90 -21.60 -12.81
N GLY A 129 8.41 -20.61 -12.07
CA GLY A 129 7.19 -19.89 -12.42
C GLY A 129 7.40 -19.04 -13.66
N ARG A 130 6.46 -19.05 -14.60
CA ARG A 130 6.61 -18.37 -15.89
C ARG A 130 5.38 -17.55 -16.25
N TYR A 131 5.63 -16.45 -16.94
CA TYR A 131 4.58 -15.59 -17.49
C TYR A 131 4.95 -15.15 -18.90
N GLU A 132 3.93 -14.92 -19.72
CA GLU A 132 4.05 -14.28 -21.02
C GLU A 132 4.41 -12.79 -20.87
N LYS A 133 4.74 -12.12 -21.99
CA LYS A 133 5.15 -10.70 -22.00
C LYS A 133 4.10 -9.76 -21.40
N ASP A 134 2.81 -10.07 -21.58
CA ASP A 134 1.70 -9.34 -20.99
C ASP A 134 1.49 -9.65 -19.48
N GLY A 135 2.31 -10.53 -18.92
CA GLY A 135 2.23 -11.03 -17.55
C GLY A 135 1.20 -12.12 -17.33
N THR A 136 0.56 -12.67 -18.37
CA THR A 136 -0.34 -13.83 -18.27
C THR A 136 0.45 -15.04 -17.78
N ASN A 137 -0.08 -15.75 -16.77
CA ASN A 137 0.60 -16.92 -16.21
C ASN A 137 0.53 -18.10 -17.18
N ILE A 138 1.64 -18.84 -17.31
CA ILE A 138 1.71 -19.97 -18.22
C ILE A 138 1.08 -21.22 -17.56
N PRO A 139 0.09 -21.87 -18.19
CA PRO A 139 -0.53 -23.09 -17.66
C PRO A 139 0.50 -24.20 -17.39
N GLY A 140 0.32 -24.92 -16.29
CA GLY A 140 1.23 -25.99 -15.87
C GLY A 140 2.49 -25.53 -15.14
N THR A 141 2.61 -24.22 -14.86
CA THR A 141 3.64 -23.68 -13.95
C THR A 141 3.02 -23.29 -12.60
N PRO A 142 3.81 -23.08 -11.52
CA PRO A 142 3.27 -22.75 -10.19
C PRO A 142 2.37 -21.51 -10.08
N PRO A 143 2.58 -20.38 -10.80
CA PRO A 143 1.70 -19.23 -10.67
C PRO A 143 0.28 -19.50 -11.17
N THR A 144 -0.69 -19.26 -10.30
CA THR A 144 -2.13 -19.49 -10.56
C THR A 144 -2.86 -18.25 -11.07
N ALA A 145 -2.18 -17.10 -11.12
CA ALA A 145 -2.75 -15.84 -11.60
C ALA A 145 -1.68 -15.02 -12.37
N PRO A 146 -2.09 -14.12 -13.29
CA PRO A 146 -1.20 -13.22 -14.01
C PRO A 146 -0.53 -12.23 -13.07
N LEU A 147 0.61 -11.68 -13.48
CA LEU A 147 1.23 -10.55 -12.76
C LEU A 147 0.22 -9.41 -12.60
N ALA A 148 0.22 -8.77 -11.44
CA ALA A 148 -0.63 -7.60 -11.22
C ALA A 148 -0.15 -6.45 -12.11
N ILE A 149 -1.09 -5.60 -12.56
CA ILE A 149 -0.78 -4.36 -13.27
C ILE A 149 -0.77 -3.20 -12.28
N TYR A 150 0.00 -2.15 -12.51
CA TYR A 150 -0.13 -0.92 -11.74
C TYR A 150 -1.23 -0.02 -12.31
N GLU A 151 -1.96 0.65 -11.43
CA GLU A 151 -2.70 1.86 -11.82
C GLU A 151 -1.71 2.87 -12.39
N GLN A 152 -2.02 3.43 -13.55
CA GLN A 152 -1.12 4.34 -14.25
C GLN A 152 -1.83 5.59 -14.70
N GLU A 153 -1.13 6.71 -14.62
CA GLU A 153 -1.56 8.01 -15.16
C GLU A 153 -0.38 8.69 -15.83
N ILE A 154 -0.62 9.34 -16.96
CA ILE A 154 0.37 10.15 -17.66
C ILE A 154 0.05 11.61 -17.37
N ARG A 155 0.96 12.32 -16.69
CA ARG A 155 0.87 13.77 -16.48
C ARG A 155 2.12 14.42 -17.02
N ASP A 156 1.95 15.41 -17.90
CA ASP A 156 3.03 16.18 -18.52
C ASP A 156 4.14 15.32 -19.17
N GLY A 157 3.76 14.17 -19.76
CA GLY A 157 4.70 13.24 -20.40
C GLY A 157 5.51 12.37 -19.45
N ILE A 158 5.16 12.35 -18.16
CA ILE A 158 5.78 11.53 -17.11
C ILE A 158 4.80 10.44 -16.68
N LEU A 159 5.31 9.23 -16.46
CA LEU A 159 4.55 8.09 -15.96
C LEU A 159 4.43 8.13 -14.43
N PHE A 160 3.20 8.12 -13.94
CA PHE A 160 2.88 7.95 -12.53
C PHE A 160 2.25 6.57 -12.31
N LEU A 161 2.70 5.86 -11.27
CA LEU A 161 2.17 4.55 -10.89
C LEU A 161 1.57 4.57 -9.48
N GLY A 162 0.45 3.88 -9.32
CA GLY A 162 -0.34 3.84 -8.09
C GLY A 162 -0.34 2.46 -7.44
N ASN A 163 -1.52 1.99 -7.03
CA ASN A 163 -1.68 0.67 -6.45
C ASN A 163 -1.65 -0.43 -7.52
N THR A 164 -1.34 -1.65 -7.12
CA THR A 164 -1.43 -2.82 -8.00
C THR A 164 -2.87 -3.33 -8.08
N ILE A 165 -3.33 -3.61 -9.29
CA ILE A 165 -4.61 -4.25 -9.59
C ILE A 165 -4.32 -5.71 -9.94
N SER A 166 -4.82 -6.61 -9.09
CA SER A 166 -4.77 -8.05 -9.36
C SER A 166 -5.67 -8.42 -10.53
N ARG A 167 -5.15 -9.25 -11.44
CA ARG A 167 -5.90 -9.77 -12.59
C ARG A 167 -6.41 -11.18 -12.28
N LYS A 168 -7.60 -11.53 -12.78
CA LYS A 168 -8.10 -12.90 -12.71
C LYS A 168 -7.34 -13.76 -13.72
N GLY A 169 -6.88 -14.93 -13.28
CA GLY A 169 -6.17 -15.87 -14.14
C GLY A 169 -7.07 -16.64 -15.09
N ALA A 170 -6.41 -17.26 -16.06
CA ALA A 170 -6.98 -18.21 -17.01
C ALA A 170 -7.26 -19.57 -16.33
#